data_AF-A0A9P8C4G8-F1
#
_entry.id   AF-A0A9P8C4G8-F1
#
_cell.length_a   1.000
_cell.length_b   1.000
_cell.length_c   1.000
_cell.angle_alpha   90.00
_cell.angle_beta   90.00
_cell.angle_gamma   90.00
#
_symmetry.space_group_name_H-M   'P 1'
#
loop_
_entity.id
_entity.type
_entity.pdbx_description
1 polymer ?
#
loop_
_entity_poly.entity_id
_entity_poly.type
_entity_poly.pdbx_seq_one_letter_code
_entity_poly.pdbx_strand_id
1 'polypeptide(L)'
;MDKSREKLLHDDDVVEVVDGEEVQERGRSGKKYSSFSRFILFLSLAANFVFLLKNFSHPTLGPVSKSKYAGLTNDVDIPYAWDTDRSNPNDTERNALWYEDGESNEGILAMDYEEAEMFGLEKSQPWPWDKKKSIHITNGHHNMHCLRNIYISINEYSQGIPQSLERMHVLHCLGALYDDIKCNADDTPRFTHKVGLRPGEGQIRKCRDWSKLRAWVKERDGCFKYIKHDVKDISTIERMKYCSNDSKYLPKIRKFFGYPEDWTPWPYVEQVDYLKKEDE
;
A
#
# COMPACT_ATOMS: atom_id res chain seq x y z
N MET A 1 26.93 -11.50 -42.84
CA MET A 1 26.93 -12.63 -43.79
C MET A 1 27.37 -13.86 -43.02
N ASP A 2 26.43 -14.73 -42.66
CA ASP A 2 26.63 -16.17 -42.71
C ASP A 2 25.24 -16.83 -42.74
N LYS A 3 24.92 -17.43 -43.87
CA LYS A 3 23.72 -18.25 -44.12
C LYS A 3 24.19 -19.35 -45.06
N SER A 4 24.47 -20.52 -44.48
CA SER A 4 24.78 -21.75 -45.20
C SER A 4 23.50 -22.54 -45.49
N ARG A 5 23.49 -23.09 -46.71
CA ARG A 5 22.45 -23.81 -47.46
C ARG A 5 22.25 -25.26 -46.99
N GLU A 6 21.13 -25.85 -47.44
CA GLU A 6 20.95 -27.16 -48.14
C GLU A 6 19.56 -27.74 -47.75
N LYS A 7 18.74 -28.47 -48.52
CA LYS A 7 18.62 -29.09 -49.88
C LYS A 7 17.12 -29.54 -49.91
N LEU A 8 16.24 -29.25 -50.88
CA LEU A 8 16.01 -29.80 -52.23
C LEU A 8 16.06 -31.34 -52.40
N LEU A 9 14.88 -31.95 -52.60
CA LEU A 9 14.53 -33.21 -53.32
C LEU A 9 13.08 -33.02 -53.84
N HIS A 10 12.83 -32.67 -55.11
CA HIS A 10 12.65 -33.46 -56.36
C HIS A 10 11.34 -34.29 -56.47
N ASP A 11 10.43 -33.82 -57.34
CA ASP A 11 9.66 -34.45 -58.46
C ASP A 11 9.47 -35.98 -58.45
N ASP A 12 8.47 -36.62 -59.06
CA ASP A 12 7.22 -36.36 -59.80
C ASP A 12 6.58 -37.77 -59.91
N ASP A 13 5.25 -37.89 -60.06
CA ASP A 13 4.64 -38.76 -61.10
C ASP A 13 3.11 -38.88 -60.97
N VAL A 14 2.49 -38.76 -62.15
CA VAL A 14 1.07 -38.80 -62.47
C VAL A 14 0.70 -40.21 -62.93
N VAL A 15 -0.46 -40.74 -62.51
CA VAL A 15 -1.25 -41.68 -63.33
C VAL A 15 -2.75 -41.48 -63.07
N GLU A 16 -3.49 -41.03 -64.10
CA GLU A 16 -4.93 -41.24 -64.27
C GLU A 16 -5.17 -42.56 -65.01
N VAL A 17 -6.15 -43.35 -64.57
CA VAL A 17 -6.89 -44.31 -65.42
C VAL A 17 -8.36 -44.34 -64.99
N VAL A 18 -9.24 -44.41 -65.99
CA VAL A 18 -10.69 -44.24 -66.01
C VAL A 18 -11.42 -45.60 -66.04
N ASP A 19 -12.75 -45.56 -65.94
CA ASP A 19 -13.80 -46.58 -66.18
C ASP A 19 -14.13 -47.46 -64.96
N GLY A 20 -15.38 -47.76 -64.59
CA GLY A 20 -16.69 -47.63 -65.22
C GLY A 20 -17.62 -48.68 -64.60
N GLU A 21 -18.91 -48.38 -64.54
CA GLU A 21 -20.07 -49.29 -64.33
C GLU A 21 -20.60 -49.72 -62.93
N GLU A 22 -21.91 -49.47 -62.86
CA GLU A 22 -23.03 -50.28 -62.37
C GLU A 22 -23.50 -50.28 -60.91
N VAL A 23 -24.82 -50.06 -60.86
CA VAL A 23 -25.75 -49.99 -59.76
C VAL A 23 -25.91 -51.36 -59.11
N GLN A 24 -25.79 -51.42 -57.78
CA GLN A 24 -26.43 -52.48 -57.00
C GLN A 24 -27.16 -51.86 -55.81
N GLU A 25 -28.48 -51.75 -55.94
CA GLU A 25 -29.37 -51.57 -54.80
C GLU A 25 -29.20 -52.74 -53.83
N ARG A 26 -28.83 -52.45 -52.58
CA ARG A 26 -28.94 -53.42 -51.49
C ARG A 26 -29.30 -52.74 -50.18
N GLY A 27 -30.54 -53.00 -49.76
CA GLY A 27 -30.79 -53.48 -48.40
C GLY A 27 -30.67 -52.46 -47.26
N ARG A 28 -31.76 -51.72 -47.06
CA ARG A 28 -32.38 -51.38 -45.76
C ARG A 28 -31.65 -51.93 -44.52
N SER A 29 -30.81 -51.11 -43.86
CA SER A 29 -30.43 -51.27 -42.45
C SER A 29 -30.23 -49.92 -41.74
N GLY A 30 -31.16 -49.00 -41.99
CA GLY A 30 -31.24 -47.73 -41.26
C GLY A 30 -31.91 -47.93 -39.91
N LYS A 31 -31.18 -48.36 -38.88
CA LYS A 31 -31.61 -48.20 -37.47
C LYS A 31 -30.50 -48.31 -36.41
N LYS A 32 -29.30 -48.86 -36.71
CA LYS A 32 -28.20 -48.95 -35.73
C LYS A 32 -27.28 -47.73 -35.66
N TYR A 33 -27.05 -47.02 -36.78
CA TYR A 33 -26.18 -45.83 -36.80
C TYR A 33 -26.78 -44.59 -36.09
N SER A 34 -28.10 -44.53 -35.95
CA SER A 34 -28.79 -43.39 -35.33
C SER A 34 -28.55 -43.27 -33.82
N SER A 35 -28.29 -44.38 -33.12
CA SER A 35 -28.03 -44.36 -31.68
C SER A 35 -26.61 -43.92 -31.35
N PHE A 36 -25.63 -44.32 -32.17
CA PHE A 36 -24.22 -43.99 -31.96
C PHE A 36 -23.93 -42.51 -32.27
N SER A 37 -24.53 -41.96 -33.32
CA SER A 37 -24.40 -40.52 -33.64
C SER A 37 -25.03 -39.62 -32.58
N ARG A 38 -26.17 -40.01 -31.99
CA ARG A 38 -26.78 -39.30 -30.85
C ARG A 38 -25.89 -39.33 -29.61
N PHE A 39 -25.22 -40.46 -29.35
CA PHE A 39 -24.29 -40.58 -28.23
C PHE A 39 -23.06 -39.68 -28.40
N ILE A 40 -22.47 -39.64 -29.59
CA ILE A 40 -21.36 -38.73 -29.91
C ILE A 40 -21.79 -37.26 -29.79
N LEU A 41 -22.98 -36.92 -30.31
CA LEU A 41 -23.51 -35.57 -30.20
C LEU A 41 -23.73 -35.17 -28.73
N PHE A 42 -24.27 -36.08 -27.92
CA PHE A 42 -24.47 -35.85 -26.49
C PHE A 42 -23.14 -35.65 -25.75
N LEU A 43 -22.12 -36.47 -26.04
CA LEU A 43 -20.76 -36.31 -25.50
C LEU A 43 -20.15 -34.98 -25.92
N SER A 44 -20.30 -34.59 -27.18
CA SER A 44 -19.81 -33.31 -27.68
C SER A 44 -20.51 -32.12 -27.01
N LEU A 45 -21.84 -32.17 -26.89
CA LEU A 45 -22.62 -31.13 -26.21
C LEU A 45 -22.28 -31.05 -24.72
N ALA A 46 -22.11 -32.19 -24.04
CA ALA A 46 -21.68 -32.23 -22.65
C ALA A 46 -20.27 -31.69 -22.47
N ALA A 47 -19.32 -32.04 -23.36
CA ALA A 47 -17.96 -31.52 -23.33
C ALA A 47 -17.93 -30.01 -23.57
N ASN A 48 -18.68 -29.50 -24.55
CA ASN A 48 -18.82 -28.06 -24.80
C ASN A 48 -19.50 -27.35 -23.64
N PHE A 49 -20.52 -27.96 -23.01
CA PHE A 49 -21.18 -27.39 -21.83
C PHE A 49 -20.23 -27.32 -20.63
N VAL A 50 -19.43 -28.35 -20.38
CA VAL A 50 -18.38 -28.32 -19.33
C VAL A 50 -17.31 -27.28 -19.65
N PHE A 51 -16.93 -27.14 -20.92
CA PHE A 51 -15.95 -26.14 -21.36
C PHE A 51 -16.50 -24.71 -21.19
N LEU A 52 -17.77 -24.49 -21.52
CA LEU A 52 -18.47 -23.23 -21.29
C LEU A 52 -18.61 -22.95 -19.79
N LEU A 53 -18.98 -23.93 -18.97
CA LEU A 53 -19.01 -23.77 -17.52
C LEU A 53 -17.63 -23.41 -16.96
N LYS A 54 -16.54 -24.00 -17.46
CA LYS A 54 -15.17 -23.63 -17.05
C LYS A 54 -14.75 -22.24 -17.53
N ASN A 55 -15.15 -21.83 -18.74
CA ASN A 55 -14.82 -20.50 -19.27
C ASN A 55 -15.70 -19.37 -18.69
N PHE A 56 -16.96 -19.67 -18.33
CA PHE A 56 -17.87 -18.73 -17.67
C PHE A 56 -17.77 -18.77 -16.14
N SER A 57 -17.17 -19.82 -15.57
CA SER A 57 -16.61 -19.76 -14.23
C SER A 57 -15.39 -18.85 -14.30
N HIS A 58 -15.63 -17.53 -14.33
CA HIS A 58 -14.62 -16.58 -13.90
C HIS A 58 -14.03 -17.09 -12.58
N PRO A 59 -12.72 -16.95 -12.35
CA PRO A 59 -12.20 -17.12 -11.00
C PRO A 59 -13.03 -16.18 -10.13
N THR A 60 -13.89 -16.73 -9.29
CA THR A 60 -14.56 -15.96 -8.24
C THR A 60 -13.42 -15.30 -7.50
N LEU A 61 -13.32 -13.96 -7.59
CA LEU A 61 -12.35 -13.20 -6.83
C LEU A 61 -12.40 -13.76 -5.41
N GLY A 62 -11.27 -14.30 -4.94
CA GLY A 62 -11.17 -14.80 -3.58
C GLY A 62 -11.61 -13.72 -2.60
N PRO A 63 -11.99 -14.08 -1.37
CA PRO A 63 -12.43 -13.11 -0.37
C PRO A 63 -11.40 -11.97 -0.27
N VAL A 64 -11.86 -10.73 -0.41
CA VAL A 64 -11.00 -9.54 -0.34
C VAL A 64 -10.34 -9.53 1.04
N SER A 65 -9.02 -9.71 1.06
CA SER A 65 -8.25 -9.77 2.30
C SER A 65 -8.22 -8.39 2.97
N LYS A 66 -8.71 -8.33 4.22
CA LYS A 66 -8.69 -7.13 5.06
C LYS A 66 -7.40 -7.06 5.86
N SER A 67 -6.91 -5.85 6.13
CA SER A 67 -5.80 -5.66 7.07
C SER A 67 -6.21 -6.09 8.48
N LYS A 68 -5.26 -6.66 9.23
CA LYS A 68 -5.53 -7.27 10.54
C LYS A 68 -6.13 -6.30 11.56
N TYR A 69 -5.66 -5.05 11.58
CA TYR A 69 -5.99 -4.09 12.64
C TYR A 69 -7.10 -3.12 12.21
N ALA A 70 -6.84 -2.29 11.20
CA ALA A 70 -7.80 -1.29 10.72
C ALA A 70 -8.85 -1.85 9.74
N GLY A 71 -8.81 -3.14 9.40
CA GLY A 71 -9.81 -3.78 8.53
C GLY A 71 -9.80 -3.30 7.07
N LEU A 72 -8.71 -2.70 6.61
CA LEU A 72 -8.62 -2.03 5.32
C LEU A 72 -8.40 -3.01 4.16
N THR A 73 -9.10 -2.79 3.06
CA THR A 73 -8.99 -3.56 1.81
C THR A 73 -8.19 -2.78 0.77
N ASN A 74 -7.60 -3.47 -0.21
CA ASN A 74 -7.01 -2.84 -1.39
C ASN A 74 -8.12 -2.51 -2.41
N ASP A 75 -8.96 -1.52 -2.09
CA ASP A 75 -10.18 -1.18 -2.84
C ASP A 75 -10.11 0.17 -3.57
N VAL A 76 -9.04 0.95 -3.37
CA VAL A 76 -8.87 2.26 -4.02
C VAL A 76 -7.98 2.15 -5.25
N ASP A 77 -8.46 2.64 -6.38
CA ASP A 77 -7.67 2.74 -7.61
C ASP A 77 -6.83 4.01 -7.60
N ILE A 78 -5.51 3.85 -7.67
CA ILE A 78 -4.56 4.95 -7.74
C ILE A 78 -3.68 4.74 -8.98
N PRO A 79 -3.59 5.70 -9.91
CA PRO A 79 -2.61 5.62 -10.99
C PRO A 79 -1.20 5.77 -10.43
N TYR A 80 -0.27 4.97 -10.95
CA TYR A 80 1.15 5.24 -10.78
C TYR A 80 1.49 6.56 -11.47
N ALA A 81 2.05 7.50 -10.72
CA ALA A 81 2.51 8.79 -11.22
C ALA A 81 3.99 8.95 -10.84
N TRP A 82 4.81 9.34 -11.81
CA TRP A 82 6.21 9.66 -11.53
C TRP A 82 6.41 11.06 -10.95
N ASP A 83 5.67 12.04 -11.47
CA ASP A 83 5.71 13.42 -11.00
C ASP A 83 4.47 13.67 -10.13
N THR A 84 4.70 14.17 -8.92
CA THR A 84 3.66 14.59 -7.98
C THR A 84 4.02 15.98 -7.44
N ASP A 85 3.09 16.63 -6.74
CA ASP A 85 3.39 17.93 -6.11
C ASP A 85 4.58 17.84 -5.14
N ARG A 86 4.80 16.66 -4.53
CA ARG A 86 5.94 16.39 -3.63
C ARG A 86 7.29 16.25 -4.35
N SER A 87 7.30 16.14 -5.67
CA SER A 87 8.49 16.14 -6.52
C SER A 87 8.58 17.38 -7.42
N ASN A 88 7.81 18.43 -7.11
CA ASN A 88 7.77 19.67 -7.87
C ASN A 88 9.16 20.34 -7.92
N PRO A 89 9.65 20.80 -9.09
CA PRO A 89 10.92 21.49 -9.20
C PRO A 89 10.96 22.85 -8.48
N ASN A 90 9.81 23.44 -8.16
CA ASN A 90 9.72 24.65 -7.34
C ASN A 90 9.92 24.29 -5.86
N ASP A 91 11.09 24.66 -5.31
CA ASP A 91 11.45 24.40 -3.92
C ASP A 91 10.43 24.94 -2.93
N THR A 92 9.83 26.11 -3.15
CA THR A 92 8.87 26.70 -2.21
C THR A 92 7.61 25.83 -2.09
N GLU A 93 7.01 25.46 -3.21
CA GLU A 93 5.80 24.63 -3.26
C GLU A 93 6.08 23.22 -2.73
N ARG A 94 7.20 22.62 -3.15
CA ARG A 94 7.62 21.30 -2.69
C ARG A 94 7.91 21.29 -1.19
N ASN A 95 8.64 22.29 -0.68
CA ASN A 95 9.02 22.37 0.73
C ASN A 95 7.80 22.56 1.64
N ALA A 96 6.79 23.32 1.23
CA ALA A 96 5.55 23.45 2.01
C ALA A 96 4.93 22.07 2.28
N LEU A 97 4.86 21.19 1.27
CA LEU A 97 4.29 19.85 1.43
C LEU A 97 5.09 18.94 2.36
N TRP A 98 6.41 19.12 2.47
CA TRP A 98 7.26 18.27 3.31
C TRP A 98 7.48 18.82 4.72
N TYR A 99 7.75 20.13 4.85
CA TYR A 99 8.00 20.75 6.15
C TYR A 99 6.72 20.92 6.96
N GLU A 100 5.61 21.25 6.29
CA GLU A 100 4.31 21.52 6.92
C GLU A 100 3.38 20.29 6.92
N ASP A 101 3.91 19.11 6.59
CA ASP A 101 3.14 17.86 6.56
C ASP A 101 2.62 17.47 7.94
N GLY A 102 1.36 17.79 8.23
CA GLY A 102 0.68 17.40 9.45
C GLY A 102 0.55 15.88 9.59
N GLU A 103 0.37 15.15 8.48
CA GLU A 103 0.10 13.70 8.50
C GLU A 103 1.31 12.91 8.99
N SER A 104 2.52 13.37 8.66
CA SER A 104 3.77 12.76 9.13
C SER A 104 3.97 12.85 10.65
N ASN A 105 3.19 13.69 11.34
CA ASN A 105 3.21 13.85 12.79
C ASN A 105 2.05 13.14 13.48
N GLU A 106 1.12 12.55 12.72
CA GLU A 106 0.04 11.70 13.22
C GLU A 106 0.55 10.27 13.45
N GLY A 107 -0.33 9.36 13.88
CA GLY A 107 -0.05 7.93 13.91
C GLY A 107 0.35 7.36 15.27
N ILE A 108 0.61 8.20 16.26
CA ILE A 108 0.74 7.79 17.65
C ILE A 108 -0.65 7.51 18.22
N LEU A 109 -0.84 6.30 18.71
CA LEU A 109 -2.08 5.77 19.25
C LEU A 109 -1.98 5.65 20.77
N ALA A 110 -3.05 6.00 21.48
CA ALA A 110 -3.28 5.62 22.87
C ALA A 110 -4.37 4.53 22.92
N MET A 111 -3.93 3.27 22.82
CA MET A 111 -4.80 2.09 22.77
C MET A 111 -5.02 1.51 24.16
N ASP A 112 -6.22 1.07 24.50
CA ASP A 112 -6.45 0.38 25.77
C ASP A 112 -5.67 -0.94 25.80
N TYR A 113 -5.08 -1.31 26.94
CA TYR A 113 -4.29 -2.54 27.05
C TYR A 113 -5.08 -3.79 26.63
N GLU A 114 -6.35 -3.86 26.98
CA GLU A 114 -7.26 -4.95 26.61
C GLU A 114 -7.49 -5.03 25.10
N GLU A 115 -7.65 -3.88 24.42
CA GLU A 115 -7.77 -3.82 22.96
C GLU A 115 -6.46 -4.25 22.29
N ALA A 116 -5.31 -3.78 22.79
CA ALA A 116 -4.00 -4.17 22.28
C ALA A 116 -3.76 -5.68 22.41
N GLU A 117 -4.13 -6.27 23.56
CA GLU A 117 -4.06 -7.71 23.79
C GLU A 117 -4.97 -8.50 22.84
N MET A 118 -6.20 -8.03 22.61
CA MET A 118 -7.12 -8.63 21.63
C MET A 118 -6.55 -8.62 20.20
N PHE A 119 -5.79 -7.58 19.84
CA PHE A 119 -5.08 -7.52 18.56
C PHE A 119 -3.82 -8.38 18.52
N GLY A 120 -3.41 -8.96 19.65
CA GLY A 120 -2.16 -9.70 19.80
C GLY A 120 -0.95 -8.79 19.62
N LEU A 121 -1.04 -7.55 20.08
CA LEU A 121 0.07 -6.61 20.11
C LEU A 121 0.89 -6.81 21.39
N GLU A 122 2.20 -6.60 21.28
CA GLU A 122 3.09 -6.60 22.43
C GLU A 122 2.76 -5.47 23.41
N LYS A 123 3.05 -5.69 24.69
CA LYS A 123 2.88 -4.66 25.72
C LYS A 123 3.81 -3.48 25.42
N SER A 124 3.21 -2.32 25.20
CA SER A 124 3.96 -1.08 24.99
C SER A 124 3.94 -0.20 26.25
N GLN A 125 4.76 0.86 26.21
CA GLN A 125 4.87 1.84 27.28
C GLN A 125 3.52 2.49 27.59
N PRO A 126 3.25 2.83 28.87
CA PRO A 126 2.00 3.46 29.28
C PRO A 126 1.87 4.85 28.68
N TRP A 127 0.65 5.23 28.32
CA TRP A 127 0.36 6.59 27.89
C TRP A 127 0.24 7.53 29.11
N PRO A 128 0.90 8.70 29.14
CA PRO A 128 0.98 9.54 30.34
C PRO A 128 -0.38 9.99 30.91
N TRP A 129 -1.36 10.16 30.03
CA TRP A 129 -2.67 10.71 30.39
C TRP A 129 -3.67 9.65 30.86
N ASP A 130 -3.47 8.38 30.51
CA ASP A 130 -4.27 7.27 31.01
C ASP A 130 -3.42 6.01 31.15
N LYS A 131 -3.21 5.56 32.40
CA LYS A 131 -2.39 4.38 32.71
C LYS A 131 -3.03 3.05 32.27
N LYS A 132 -4.28 3.06 31.78
CA LYS A 132 -4.92 1.89 31.16
C LYS A 132 -4.62 1.77 29.67
N LYS A 133 -3.96 2.78 29.09
CA LYS A 133 -3.62 2.84 27.68
C LYS A 133 -2.12 2.70 27.48
N SER A 134 -1.75 2.11 26.35
CA SER A 134 -0.38 2.03 25.86
C SER A 134 -0.20 2.77 24.54
N ILE A 135 1.04 3.20 24.32
CA ILE A 135 1.42 3.94 23.12
C ILE A 135 1.76 2.99 21.99
N HIS A 136 1.11 3.11 20.84
CA HIS A 136 1.50 2.38 19.63
C HIS A 136 1.69 3.35 18.46
N ILE A 137 2.41 2.93 17.43
CA ILE A 137 2.53 3.68 16.18
C ILE A 137 2.17 2.77 15.01
N THR A 138 1.40 3.27 14.06
CA THR A 138 1.16 2.51 12.81
C THR A 138 2.37 2.60 11.89
N ASN A 139 2.73 1.49 11.24
CA ASN A 139 3.83 1.48 10.25
C ASN A 139 3.63 2.51 9.14
N GLY A 140 2.39 2.70 8.65
CA GLY A 140 2.11 3.68 7.60
C GLY A 140 2.52 5.11 7.99
N HIS A 141 2.15 5.56 9.20
CA HIS A 141 2.55 6.87 9.70
C HIS A 141 4.04 6.94 10.05
N HIS A 142 4.62 5.86 10.59
CA HIS A 142 6.06 5.79 10.81
C HIS A 142 6.87 5.91 9.50
N ASN A 143 6.41 5.28 8.42
CA ASN A 143 7.02 5.40 7.10
C ASN A 143 6.92 6.83 6.56
N MET A 144 5.78 7.50 6.73
CA MET A 144 5.61 8.91 6.35
C MET A 144 6.55 9.83 7.12
N HIS A 145 6.68 9.60 8.43
CA HIS A 145 7.67 10.29 9.28
C HIS A 145 9.10 10.09 8.75
N CYS A 146 9.48 8.84 8.47
CA CYS A 146 10.80 8.51 7.94
C CYS A 146 11.09 9.18 6.60
N LEU A 147 10.12 9.12 5.67
CA LEU A 147 10.23 9.72 4.35
C LEU A 147 10.41 11.24 4.43
N ARG A 148 9.64 11.91 5.30
CA ARG A 148 9.79 13.35 5.57
C ARG A 148 11.18 13.68 6.12
N ASN A 149 11.67 12.94 7.10
CA ASN A 149 12.98 13.18 7.72
C ASN A 149 14.13 13.04 6.70
N ILE A 150 14.05 12.03 5.83
CA ILE A 150 15.03 11.85 4.74
C ILE A 150 14.97 13.04 3.78
N TYR A 151 13.78 13.49 3.39
CA TYR A 151 13.63 14.65 2.53
C TYR A 151 14.24 15.92 3.15
N ILE A 152 13.93 16.19 4.43
CA ILE A 152 14.47 17.34 5.16
C ILE A 152 16.01 17.31 5.15
N SER A 153 16.60 16.16 5.49
CA SER A 153 18.07 15.99 5.48
C SER A 153 18.70 16.25 4.10
N ILE A 154 18.08 15.75 3.03
CA ILE A 154 18.55 15.98 1.65
C ILE A 154 18.44 17.46 1.26
N ASN A 155 17.31 18.09 1.58
CA ASN A 155 17.08 19.51 1.28
C ASN A 155 18.05 20.42 2.05
N GLU A 156 18.28 20.13 3.33
CA GLU A 156 19.28 20.83 4.15
C GLU A 156 20.69 20.71 3.55
N TYR A 157 21.05 19.50 3.11
CA TYR A 157 22.32 19.26 2.44
C TYR A 157 22.45 20.05 1.13
N SER A 158 21.42 20.06 0.28
CA SER A 158 21.48 20.77 -1.01
C SER A 158 21.56 22.29 -0.86
N GLN A 159 21.06 22.82 0.25
CA GLN A 159 21.12 24.25 0.57
C GLN A 159 22.40 24.64 1.34
N GLY A 160 23.25 23.68 1.70
CA GLY A 160 24.46 23.94 2.47
C GLY A 160 24.20 24.38 3.91
N ILE A 161 23.02 24.06 4.47
CA ILE A 161 22.67 24.39 5.85
C ILE A 161 23.00 23.24 6.81
N PRO A 162 23.29 23.54 8.09
CA PRO A 162 23.54 22.50 9.10
C PRO A 162 22.37 21.53 9.19
N GLN A 163 22.69 20.24 9.32
CA GLN A 163 21.68 19.19 9.47
C GLN A 163 20.93 19.33 10.80
N SER A 164 19.60 19.45 10.76
CA SER A 164 18.77 19.46 11.97
C SER A 164 18.59 18.07 12.56
N LEU A 165 18.70 17.03 11.72
CA LEU A 165 18.58 15.63 12.10
C LEU A 165 19.95 14.98 12.28
N GLU A 166 20.07 14.15 13.32
CA GLU A 166 21.26 13.33 13.48
C GLU A 166 21.34 12.28 12.38
N ARG A 167 22.55 12.09 11.83
CA ARG A 167 22.82 11.07 10.80
C ARG A 167 22.29 9.68 11.17
N MET A 168 22.42 9.26 12.43
CA MET A 168 21.94 7.94 12.86
C MET A 168 20.41 7.81 12.77
N HIS A 169 19.67 8.89 12.99
CA HIS A 169 18.21 8.91 12.80
C HIS A 169 17.88 8.76 11.31
N VAL A 170 18.55 9.49 10.41
CA VAL A 170 18.33 9.36 8.96
C VAL A 170 18.64 7.95 8.45
N LEU A 171 19.71 7.32 8.95
CA LEU A 171 20.05 5.94 8.63
C LEU A 171 19.00 4.94 9.15
N HIS A 172 18.46 5.16 10.34
CA HIS A 172 17.33 4.39 10.86
C HIS A 172 16.10 4.52 9.94
N CYS A 173 15.76 5.74 9.51
CA CYS A 173 14.64 5.96 8.59
C CYS A 173 14.81 5.20 7.27
N LEU A 174 16.02 5.21 6.69
CA LEU A 174 16.33 4.47 5.47
C LEU A 174 16.20 2.95 5.67
N GLY A 175 16.72 2.43 6.78
CA GLY A 175 16.60 1.01 7.12
C GLY A 175 15.16 0.57 7.35
N ALA A 176 14.38 1.34 8.12
CA ALA A 176 12.99 1.06 8.41
C ALA A 176 12.13 1.01 7.13
N LEU A 177 12.32 1.96 6.21
CA LEU A 177 11.63 1.95 4.91
C LEU A 177 12.04 0.75 4.06
N TYR A 178 13.33 0.39 4.03
CA TYR A 178 13.81 -0.80 3.31
C TYR A 178 13.16 -2.09 3.83
N ASP A 179 13.13 -2.26 5.15
CA ASP A 179 12.54 -3.44 5.79
C ASP A 179 11.03 -3.51 5.58
N ASP A 180 10.32 -2.38 5.65
CA ASP A 180 8.87 -2.34 5.41
C ASP A 180 8.53 -2.64 3.93
N ILE A 181 9.33 -2.15 2.97
CA ILE A 181 9.19 -2.51 1.55
C ILE A 181 9.33 -4.03 1.37
N LYS A 182 10.34 -4.64 1.99
CA LYS A 182 10.54 -6.10 1.92
C LYS A 182 9.46 -6.89 2.64
N CYS A 183 8.95 -6.36 3.76
CA CYS A 183 7.88 -7.00 4.51
C CYS A 183 6.57 -7.02 3.72
N ASN A 184 6.26 -5.95 2.99
CA ASN A 184 5.06 -5.88 2.17
C ASN A 184 5.19 -6.66 0.85
N ALA A 185 6.41 -6.76 0.30
CA ALA A 185 6.72 -7.52 -0.91
C ALA A 185 5.70 -7.30 -2.05
N ASP A 186 5.41 -6.02 -2.36
CA ASP A 186 4.46 -5.66 -3.42
C ASP A 186 4.90 -6.25 -4.76
N ASP A 187 4.12 -7.20 -5.25
CA ASP A 187 4.37 -8.00 -6.45
C ASP A 187 3.73 -7.41 -7.71
N THR A 188 3.16 -6.20 -7.63
CA THR A 188 2.53 -5.53 -8.77
C THR A 188 3.55 -5.22 -9.88
N PRO A 189 3.51 -5.89 -11.04
CA PRO A 189 4.46 -5.62 -12.11
C PRO A 189 4.15 -4.28 -12.76
N ARG A 190 5.18 -3.48 -13.07
CA ARG A 190 5.02 -2.25 -13.85
C ARG A 190 5.24 -2.53 -15.33
N PHE A 191 4.34 -2.05 -16.19
CA PHE A 191 4.58 -2.12 -17.63
C PHE A 191 5.76 -1.23 -18.02
N THR A 192 6.43 -1.58 -19.12
CA THR A 192 7.50 -0.77 -19.72
C THR A 192 7.19 -0.53 -21.19
N HIS A 193 7.50 0.65 -21.69
CA HIS A 193 7.40 0.96 -23.12
C HIS A 193 8.75 0.79 -23.82
N LYS A 194 8.71 0.37 -25.09
CA LYS A 194 9.92 0.29 -25.94
C LYS A 194 10.50 1.67 -26.27
N VAL A 195 9.69 2.74 -26.19
CA VAL A 195 10.05 4.10 -26.57
C VAL A 195 9.88 5.00 -25.36
N GLY A 196 10.99 5.32 -24.68
CA GLY A 196 11.23 6.50 -23.81
C GLY A 196 10.25 6.88 -22.69
N LEU A 197 9.10 6.24 -22.56
CA LEU A 197 8.08 6.56 -21.56
C LEU A 197 8.46 5.95 -20.21
N ARG A 198 8.09 6.65 -19.15
CA ARG A 198 8.39 6.27 -17.77
C ARG A 198 7.65 4.97 -17.40
N PRO A 199 8.32 3.95 -16.84
CA PRO A 199 7.70 2.68 -16.47
C PRO A 199 6.47 2.83 -15.57
N GLY A 200 5.37 2.18 -15.96
CA GLY A 200 4.12 2.13 -15.20
C GLY A 200 3.32 3.43 -15.14
N GLU A 201 3.70 4.50 -15.84
CA GLU A 201 2.97 5.79 -15.78
C GLU A 201 1.48 5.61 -16.16
N GLY A 202 0.57 6.02 -15.28
CA GLY A 202 -0.88 5.83 -15.46
C GLY A 202 -1.37 4.40 -15.23
N GLN A 203 -0.49 3.44 -14.94
CA GLN A 203 -0.91 2.09 -14.56
C GLN A 203 -1.69 2.14 -13.23
N ILE A 204 -2.89 1.57 -13.22
CA ILE A 204 -3.69 1.50 -12.00
C ILE A 204 -3.12 0.46 -11.04
N ARG A 205 -2.92 0.86 -9.78
CA ARG A 205 -2.67 -0.03 -8.64
C ARG A 205 -3.84 0.03 -7.67
N LYS A 206 -4.09 -1.09 -6.99
CA LYS A 206 -5.08 -1.19 -5.91
C LYS A 206 -4.39 -0.90 -4.59
N CYS A 207 -4.83 0.13 -3.89
CA CYS A 207 -4.27 0.57 -2.61
C CYS A 207 -5.31 0.50 -1.50
N ARG A 208 -4.83 0.43 -0.25
CA ARG A 208 -5.65 0.73 0.92
C ARG A 208 -5.91 2.22 0.99
N ASP A 209 -7.13 2.58 1.37
CA ASP A 209 -7.51 3.97 1.58
C ASP A 209 -6.78 4.58 2.78
N TRP A 210 -5.89 5.54 2.52
CA TRP A 210 -5.14 6.26 3.54
C TRP A 210 -6.06 7.05 4.49
N SER A 211 -7.15 7.61 3.98
CA SER A 211 -8.09 8.39 4.79
C SER A 211 -8.79 7.53 5.84
N LYS A 212 -9.09 6.26 5.51
CA LYS A 212 -9.65 5.29 6.46
C LYS A 212 -8.63 4.92 7.54
N LEU A 213 -7.34 4.79 7.20
CA LEU A 213 -6.30 4.57 8.21
C LEU A 213 -6.17 5.78 9.14
N ARG A 214 -6.16 7.00 8.59
CA ARG A 214 -6.11 8.23 9.39
C ARG A 214 -7.30 8.35 10.34
N ALA A 215 -8.51 8.04 9.88
CA ALA A 215 -9.69 8.01 10.74
C ALA A 215 -9.54 7.00 11.89
N TRP A 216 -9.07 5.79 11.59
CA TRP A 216 -8.84 4.74 12.60
C TRP A 216 -7.78 5.15 13.64
N VAL A 217 -6.73 5.86 13.21
CA VAL A 217 -5.72 6.45 14.11
C VAL A 217 -6.32 7.54 14.97
N LYS A 218 -7.09 8.46 14.38
CA LYS A 218 -7.68 9.61 15.08
C LYS A 218 -8.65 9.21 16.18
N GLU A 219 -9.40 8.11 16.01
CA GLU A 219 -10.25 7.54 17.07
C GLU A 219 -9.45 7.14 18.32
N ARG A 220 -8.15 6.88 18.17
CA ARG A 220 -7.23 6.44 19.21
C ARG A 220 -6.10 7.46 19.42
N ASP A 221 -6.35 8.73 19.16
CA ASP A 221 -5.31 9.76 19.16
C ASP A 221 -4.49 9.77 20.47
N GLY A 222 -3.17 9.62 20.33
CA GLY A 222 -2.21 9.69 21.43
C GLY A 222 -1.82 11.11 21.84
N CYS A 223 -2.47 12.13 21.26
CA CYS A 223 -2.23 13.55 21.53
C CYS A 223 -0.79 13.98 21.21
N PHE A 224 -0.19 13.35 20.20
CA PHE A 224 1.20 13.61 19.85
C PHE A 224 1.33 14.75 18.84
N LYS A 225 2.28 15.64 19.08
CA LYS A 225 2.78 16.59 18.08
C LYS A 225 4.28 16.56 18.07
N TYR A 226 4.85 16.52 16.88
CA TYR A 226 6.26 16.74 16.71
C TYR A 226 6.60 18.22 16.96
N ILE A 227 7.42 18.47 17.98
CA ILE A 227 8.02 19.78 18.27
C ILE A 227 9.45 19.73 17.74
N LYS A 228 9.87 20.67 16.89
CA LYS A 228 11.27 21.00 16.48
C LYS A 228 12.33 19.87 16.47
N HIS A 229 12.98 19.66 15.32
CA HIS A 229 14.02 18.64 15.15
C HIS A 229 15.35 19.00 15.83
N ASP A 230 15.62 20.29 16.01
CA ASP A 230 16.89 20.84 16.50
C ASP A 230 17.03 20.81 18.03
N VAL A 231 15.93 20.62 18.77
CA VAL A 231 15.94 20.62 20.25
C VAL A 231 15.91 19.19 20.80
N LYS A 232 17.10 18.66 21.11
CA LYS A 232 17.31 17.23 21.45
C LYS A 232 16.91 16.83 22.87
N ASP A 233 16.83 17.81 23.76
CA ASP A 233 16.58 17.65 25.19
C ASP A 233 15.11 17.79 25.58
N ILE A 234 14.20 18.08 24.64
CA ILE A 234 12.74 18.10 24.92
C ILE A 234 12.28 16.74 25.44
N SER A 235 11.58 16.76 26.58
CA SER A 235 11.00 15.57 27.18
C SER A 235 9.90 14.96 26.29
N THR A 236 9.59 13.68 26.47
CA THR A 236 8.57 13.03 25.65
C THR A 236 7.17 13.54 26.01
N ILE A 237 6.90 13.86 27.28
CA ILE A 237 5.57 14.31 27.71
C ILE A 237 5.18 15.66 27.08
N GLU A 238 6.16 16.51 26.78
CA GLU A 238 5.98 17.76 26.02
C GLU A 238 5.32 17.52 24.67
N ARG A 239 5.65 16.42 24.00
CA ARG A 239 5.10 16.07 22.69
C ARG A 239 3.71 15.45 22.80
N MET A 240 3.29 14.99 23.98
CA MET A 240 2.06 14.22 24.15
C MET A 240 0.86 15.04 24.64
N LYS A 241 0.96 16.36 24.73
CA LYS A 241 -0.11 17.22 25.26
C LYS A 241 -1.08 17.78 24.22
N TYR A 242 -0.92 17.44 22.94
CA TYR A 242 -1.61 18.07 21.82
C TYR A 242 -2.86 17.32 21.39
N CYS A 243 -3.77 17.08 22.35
CA CYS A 243 -5.07 16.50 22.07
C CYS A 243 -5.98 17.47 21.29
N SER A 244 -7.13 16.99 20.82
CA SER A 244 -8.23 17.87 20.38
C SER A 244 -8.71 18.79 21.52
N ASN A 245 -9.26 19.96 21.17
CA ASN A 245 -9.70 20.97 22.15
C ASN A 245 -10.89 20.53 23.02
N ASP A 246 -11.60 19.49 22.61
CA ASP A 246 -12.70 18.84 23.33
C ASP A 246 -12.28 17.58 24.12
N SER A 247 -10.97 17.28 24.15
CA SER A 247 -10.46 16.08 24.82
C SER A 247 -10.69 16.09 26.33
N LYS A 248 -11.22 14.97 26.84
CA LYS A 248 -11.41 14.72 28.29
C LYS A 248 -10.10 14.73 29.09
N TYR A 249 -8.94 14.65 28.44
CA TYR A 249 -7.64 14.64 29.10
C TYR A 249 -7.05 16.04 29.32
N LEU A 250 -7.62 17.10 28.71
CA LEU A 250 -7.13 18.47 28.88
C LEU A 250 -7.04 18.92 30.34
N PRO A 251 -8.00 18.64 31.25
CA PRO A 251 -7.86 19.00 32.66
C PRO A 251 -6.62 18.38 33.32
N LYS A 252 -6.30 17.12 32.97
CA LYS A 252 -5.11 16.44 33.51
C LYS A 252 -3.82 17.02 32.94
N ILE A 253 -3.80 17.32 31.65
CA ILE A 253 -2.68 17.98 30.96
C ILE A 253 -2.41 19.36 31.56
N ARG A 254 -3.44 20.21 31.68
CA ARG A 254 -3.34 21.55 32.27
C ARG A 254 -2.78 21.51 33.68
N LYS A 255 -3.29 20.60 34.51
CA LYS A 255 -2.79 20.39 35.87
C LYS A 255 -1.31 19.99 35.90
N PHE A 256 -0.87 19.12 34.99
CA PHE A 256 0.52 18.67 34.93
C PHE A 256 1.48 19.82 34.55
N PHE A 257 1.13 20.60 33.53
CA PHE A 257 1.98 21.71 33.03
C PHE A 257 1.73 23.05 33.73
N GLY A 258 0.77 23.14 34.65
CA GLY A 258 0.41 24.40 35.31
C GLY A 258 -0.27 25.42 34.38
N TYR A 259 -0.97 24.96 33.34
CA TYR A 259 -1.68 25.83 32.40
C TYR A 259 -3.01 26.35 32.96
N PRO A 260 -3.46 27.54 32.50
CA PRO A 260 -4.76 28.07 32.87
C PRO A 260 -5.91 27.21 32.34
N GLU A 261 -7.10 27.34 32.94
CA GLU A 261 -8.26 26.51 32.62
C GLU A 261 -8.77 26.68 31.18
N ASP A 262 -8.51 27.83 30.57
CA ASP A 262 -8.88 28.16 29.18
C ASP A 262 -7.83 27.74 28.15
N TRP A 263 -6.67 27.23 28.59
CA TRP A 263 -5.61 26.80 27.67
C TRP A 263 -6.09 25.65 26.78
N THR A 264 -5.91 25.76 25.49
CA THR A 264 -6.17 24.68 24.52
C THR A 264 -4.94 24.43 23.65
N PRO A 265 -4.70 23.19 23.20
CA PRO A 265 -3.54 22.89 22.35
C PRO A 265 -3.63 23.52 20.95
N TRP A 266 -4.85 23.80 20.48
CA TRP A 266 -5.11 24.35 19.16
C TRP A 266 -5.86 25.69 19.22
N PRO A 267 -5.54 26.68 18.35
CA PRO A 267 -4.46 26.66 17.36
C PRO A 267 -3.09 26.56 18.04
N TYR A 268 -2.15 25.85 17.40
CA TYR A 268 -0.82 25.64 17.97
C TYR A 268 -0.09 26.98 18.11
N VAL A 269 0.40 27.24 19.31
CA VAL A 269 1.30 28.35 19.60
C VAL A 269 2.64 27.76 20.00
N GLU A 270 3.69 28.20 19.31
CA GLU A 270 5.06 27.80 19.65
C GLU A 270 5.44 28.31 21.04
N GLN A 271 5.95 27.41 21.87
CA GLN A 271 6.42 27.75 23.20
C GLN A 271 7.88 28.21 23.15
N VAL A 272 8.22 29.11 24.08
CA VAL A 272 9.58 29.63 24.24
C VAL A 272 10.47 28.61 24.95
N ASP A 273 9.91 27.89 25.93
CA ASP A 273 10.59 26.87 26.72
C ASP A 273 9.78 25.57 26.75
N TYR A 274 10.49 24.45 26.88
CA TYR A 274 9.93 23.10 26.98
C TYR A 274 10.56 22.39 28.17
N LEU A 275 9.82 21.51 28.86
CA LEU A 275 10.41 20.60 29.83
C LEU A 275 11.50 19.76 29.17
N LYS A 276 12.62 19.60 29.88
CA LYS A 276 13.74 18.79 29.39
C LYS A 276 13.62 17.36 29.91
N LYS A 277 14.28 16.42 29.23
CA LYS A 277 14.36 15.00 29.66
C LYS A 277 14.94 14.83 31.06
N GLU A 278 15.76 15.77 31.52
CA GLU A 278 16.37 15.75 32.85
C GLU A 278 15.40 16.20 33.95
N ASP A 279 14.27 16.82 33.57
CA ASP A 279 13.26 17.33 34.49
C ASP A 279 12.10 16.33 34.72
N GLU A 280 12.10 15.18 34.04
CA GLU A 280 11.14 14.05 34.19
C GLU A 280 11.58 13.06 35.29
#